data_AF-A0A1B7NKG8-F1
#
_entry.id   AF-A0A1B7NKG8-F1
#
_cell.length_a   1.000
_cell.length_b   1.000
_cell.length_c   1.000
_cell.angle_alpha   90.00
_cell.angle_beta   90.00
_cell.angle_gamma   90.00
#
_symmetry.space_group_name_H-M   'P 1'
#
loop_
_entity.id
_entity.type
_entity.pdbx_description
1 polymer ?
#
loop_
_entity_poly.entity_id
_entity_poly.type
_entity_poly.pdbx_seq_one_letter_code
_entity_poly.pdbx_strand_id
1 'polypeptide(L)'
;MGSSSGGLGYGELPSTQNFMQRSEPGIVLRWNAVYYANWRANDIPPPSSLNLGHVSHIFYAFACNEWVDENQPVDGTEGYLRALVQRKRNTDIKMLLSIGGTGNGGDIVGSKHFAAVARNKTAVERFISSAKELADKFHLDGFD
;
A
#
# COMPACT_ATOMS: atom_id res chain seq x y z
N MET A 1 39.56 80.10 6.80
CA MET A 1 38.74 80.76 5.76
C MET A 1 38.50 79.74 4.65
N GLY A 2 37.28 79.61 4.15
CA GLY A 2 36.99 78.98 2.86
C GLY A 2 36.35 77.59 2.91
N SER A 3 35.04 77.58 2.64
CA SER A 3 34.14 76.43 2.49
C SER A 3 34.18 75.83 1.06
N SER A 4 33.85 74.56 0.90
CA SER A 4 33.11 73.93 -0.24
C SER A 4 33.13 72.40 -0.05
N SER A 5 32.02 71.72 0.24
CA SER A 5 30.79 71.42 -0.51
C SER A 5 30.90 70.17 -1.41
N GLY A 6 30.05 69.17 -1.13
CA GLY A 6 29.37 68.38 -2.14
C GLY A 6 29.88 66.95 -2.38
N GLY A 7 29.05 65.97 -2.04
CA GLY A 7 29.16 64.61 -2.56
C GLY A 7 28.70 63.53 -1.58
N LEU A 8 27.40 63.42 -1.31
CA LEU A 8 26.84 62.23 -0.66
C LEU A 8 26.89 61.07 -1.68
N GLY A 9 27.86 60.18 -1.52
CA GLY A 9 27.90 58.92 -2.24
C GLY A 9 26.82 57.99 -1.70
N TYR A 10 25.81 57.69 -2.51
CA TYR A 10 24.88 56.60 -2.25
C TYR A 10 25.67 55.29 -2.36
N GLY A 11 25.93 54.65 -1.22
CA GLY A 11 26.45 53.29 -1.19
C GLY A 11 25.45 52.35 -1.85
N GLU A 12 25.91 51.59 -2.84
CA GLU A 12 25.19 50.46 -3.41
C GLU A 12 24.82 49.49 -2.28
N LEU A 13 23.52 49.26 -2.09
CA LEU A 13 23.04 48.16 -1.26
C LEU A 13 23.45 46.85 -1.93
N PRO A 14 23.98 45.86 -1.17
CA PRO A 14 24.33 44.58 -1.75
C PRO A 14 23.09 43.96 -2.38
N SER A 15 23.24 43.58 -3.65
CA SER A 15 22.22 42.88 -4.43
C SER A 15 21.62 41.77 -3.58
N THR A 16 20.32 41.83 -3.33
CA THR A 16 19.54 40.73 -2.78
C THR A 16 19.75 39.53 -3.69
N GLN A 17 20.72 38.68 -3.35
CA GLN A 17 20.80 37.33 -3.89
C GLN A 17 19.44 36.71 -3.64
N ASN A 18 18.78 36.33 -4.73
CA ASN A 18 17.49 35.67 -4.74
C ASN A 18 17.47 34.54 -3.71
N PHE A 19 16.87 34.79 -2.55
CA PHE A 19 16.47 33.76 -1.57
C PHE A 19 15.25 32.96 -2.04
N MET A 20 15.10 32.80 -3.36
CA MET A 20 14.25 31.75 -3.91
C MET A 20 15.08 30.47 -3.92
N GLN A 21 15.31 29.92 -2.74
CA GLN A 21 15.72 28.53 -2.60
C GLN A 21 14.64 27.71 -3.31
N ARG A 22 14.89 27.33 -4.56
CA ARG A 22 14.01 26.41 -5.28
C ARG A 22 13.97 25.15 -4.44
N SER A 23 12.80 24.82 -3.92
CA SER A 23 12.55 23.49 -3.40
C SER A 23 12.95 22.50 -4.50
N GLU A 24 13.89 21.60 -4.19
CA GLU A 24 14.18 20.43 -5.03
C GLU A 24 12.83 19.83 -5.47
N PRO A 25 12.63 19.51 -6.76
CA PRO A 25 11.40 18.87 -7.18
C PRO A 25 11.22 17.62 -6.32
N GLY A 26 10.15 17.61 -5.52
CA GLY A 26 9.90 16.54 -4.56
C GLY A 26 10.02 15.17 -5.23
N ILE A 27 10.52 14.18 -4.49
CA ILE A 27 10.68 12.81 -5.00
C ILE A 27 9.34 12.34 -5.58
N VAL A 28 9.31 12.09 -6.90
CA VAL A 28 8.13 11.52 -7.57
C VAL A 28 8.07 10.04 -7.24
N LEU A 29 7.24 9.68 -6.26
CA LEU A 29 6.93 8.30 -5.94
C LEU A 29 5.91 7.76 -6.94
N ARG A 30 6.22 6.63 -7.61
CA ARG A 30 5.30 5.93 -8.51
C ARG A 30 4.85 4.63 -7.89
N TRP A 31 3.56 4.34 -7.99
CA TRP A 31 2.98 3.11 -7.48
C TRP A 31 2.55 2.25 -8.65
N ASN A 32 2.94 0.98 -8.65
CA ASN A 32 2.43 -0.03 -9.57
C ASN A 32 1.86 -1.18 -8.74
N ALA A 33 0.55 -1.38 -8.83
CA ALA A 33 -0.15 -2.30 -7.97
C ALA A 33 -0.83 -3.39 -8.79
N VAL A 34 -0.90 -4.59 -8.23
CA VAL A 34 -1.57 -5.74 -8.85
C VAL A 34 -2.57 -6.36 -7.88
N TYR A 35 -3.71 -6.78 -8.41
CA TYR A 35 -4.63 -7.68 -7.70
C TYR A 35 -4.23 -9.12 -7.97
N TYR A 36 -3.96 -9.88 -6.90
CA TYR A 36 -3.73 -11.30 -6.96
C TYR A 36 -5.02 -12.03 -6.54
N ALA A 37 -5.74 -12.58 -7.52
CA ALA A 37 -7.08 -13.13 -7.37
C ALA A 37 -7.08 -14.61 -6.91
N ASN A 38 -7.17 -14.87 -5.61
CA ASN A 38 -7.12 -16.22 -5.02
C ASN A 38 -8.30 -17.11 -5.45
N TRP A 39 -9.47 -16.56 -5.79
CA TRP A 39 -10.60 -17.32 -6.32
C TRP A 39 -10.31 -17.98 -7.67
N ARG A 40 -9.19 -17.62 -8.30
CA ARG A 40 -8.68 -18.23 -9.53
C ARG A 40 -7.42 -19.07 -9.30
N ALA A 41 -7.04 -19.43 -8.07
CA ALA A 41 -5.76 -20.06 -7.77
C ALA A 41 -5.39 -21.26 -8.66
N ASN A 42 -6.37 -22.01 -9.17
CA ASN A 42 -6.13 -23.14 -10.09
C ASN A 42 -6.10 -22.75 -11.58
N ASP A 43 -6.51 -21.53 -11.92
CA ASP A 43 -6.63 -20.98 -13.28
C ASP A 43 -5.65 -19.83 -13.53
N ILE A 44 -4.84 -19.45 -12.54
CA ILE A 44 -3.79 -18.44 -12.67
C ILE A 44 -2.43 -19.04 -12.35
N PRO A 45 -1.35 -18.49 -12.94
CA PRO A 45 0.00 -18.84 -12.54
C PRO A 45 0.21 -18.71 -11.02
N PRO A 46 1.06 -19.57 -10.41
CA PRO A 46 1.30 -19.57 -8.98
C PRO A 46 1.97 -18.27 -8.51
N PRO A 47 2.01 -17.99 -7.20
CA PRO A 47 2.66 -16.82 -6.63
C PRO A 47 4.06 -16.58 -7.20
N SER A 48 4.86 -17.63 -7.42
CA SER A 48 6.22 -17.64 -7.97
C SER A 48 6.36 -17.03 -9.37
N SER A 49 5.29 -17.02 -10.15
CA SER A 49 5.26 -16.45 -11.49
C SER A 49 5.19 -14.92 -11.50
N LEU A 50 4.74 -14.29 -10.42
CA LEU A 50 4.61 -12.83 -10.35
C LEU A 50 6.00 -12.19 -10.39
N ASN A 51 6.24 -11.31 -11.36
CA ASN A 51 7.48 -10.56 -11.47
C ASN A 51 7.47 -9.36 -10.50
N LEU A 52 8.11 -9.55 -9.35
CA LEU A 52 8.21 -8.54 -8.30
C LEU A 52 9.01 -7.29 -8.72
N GLY A 53 9.86 -7.36 -9.75
CA GLY A 53 10.64 -6.22 -10.23
C GLY A 53 9.81 -5.10 -10.87
N HIS A 54 8.53 -5.34 -11.16
CA HIS A 54 7.63 -4.34 -11.75
C HIS A 54 6.53 -3.88 -10.80
N VAL A 55 6.47 -4.39 -9.57
CA VAL A 55 5.34 -4.18 -8.65
C VAL A 55 5.84 -3.49 -7.40
N SER A 56 5.08 -2.53 -6.88
CA SER A 56 5.30 -1.94 -5.56
C SER A 56 4.24 -2.34 -4.53
N HIS A 57 3.04 -2.72 -4.99
CA HIS A 57 1.95 -3.15 -4.10
C HIS A 57 1.25 -4.40 -4.64
N ILE A 58 0.96 -5.34 -3.75
CA ILE A 58 0.14 -6.52 -4.04
C ILE A 58 -1.11 -6.44 -3.19
N PHE A 59 -2.26 -6.39 -3.85
CA PHE A 59 -3.58 -6.57 -3.25
C PHE A 59 -3.97 -8.03 -3.37
N TYR A 60 -3.90 -8.78 -2.29
CA TYR A 60 -4.34 -10.16 -2.26
C TYR A 60 -5.86 -10.19 -2.12
N ALA A 61 -6.56 -10.55 -3.20
CA ALA A 61 -8.01 -10.52 -3.25
C ALA A 61 -8.55 -11.94 -3.35
N PHE A 62 -9.44 -12.41 -2.48
CA PHE A 62 -9.97 -11.75 -1.26
C PHE A 62 -9.82 -12.67 -0.04
N ALA A 63 -9.97 -12.11 1.16
CA ALA A 63 -10.12 -12.88 2.41
C ALA A 63 -11.44 -13.69 2.43
N CYS A 64 -11.56 -14.69 1.56
CA CYS A 64 -12.78 -15.45 1.34
C CYS A 64 -12.59 -16.97 1.21
N ASN A 65 -11.34 -17.46 1.14
CA ASN A 65 -11.07 -18.88 0.96
C ASN A 65 -9.87 -19.32 1.78
N GLU A 66 -10.12 -19.62 3.06
CA GLU A 66 -9.09 -20.05 4.03
C GLU A 66 -8.29 -21.27 3.55
N TRP A 67 -8.93 -22.19 2.81
CA TRP A 67 -8.22 -23.35 2.26
C TRP A 67 -7.12 -22.93 1.27
N VAL A 68 -7.44 -22.07 0.31
CA VAL A 68 -6.49 -21.53 -0.66
C VAL A 68 -5.44 -20.64 0.03
N ASP A 69 -5.86 -19.86 1.01
CA ASP A 69 -5.02 -18.85 1.65
C ASP A 69 -3.97 -19.47 2.58
N GLU A 70 -4.30 -20.59 3.23
CA GLU A 70 -3.47 -21.15 4.31
C GLU A 70 -2.93 -22.55 4.07
N ASN A 71 -3.64 -23.38 3.30
CA ASN A 71 -3.42 -24.81 3.35
C ASN A 71 -3.09 -25.43 2.00
N GLN A 72 -3.54 -24.83 0.89
CA GLN A 72 -3.29 -25.37 -0.44
C GLN A 72 -1.78 -25.40 -0.74
N PRO A 73 -1.18 -26.57 -1.05
CA PRO A 73 0.25 -26.64 -1.37
C PRO A 73 0.58 -25.83 -2.63
N VAL A 74 1.55 -24.91 -2.54
CA VAL A 74 2.01 -24.07 -3.65
C VAL A 74 3.41 -23.54 -3.38
N ASP A 75 4.26 -23.45 -4.40
CA ASP A 75 5.62 -22.87 -4.33
C ASP A 75 6.50 -23.37 -3.17
N GLY A 76 6.34 -24.64 -2.79
CA GLY A 76 7.09 -25.24 -1.68
C GLY A 76 6.62 -24.82 -0.28
N THR A 77 5.44 -24.21 -0.16
CA THR A 77 4.77 -23.89 1.10
C THR A 77 3.28 -24.26 1.05
N GLU A 78 2.54 -23.91 2.10
CA GLU A 78 1.09 -24.09 2.20
C GLU A 78 0.42 -22.71 2.19
N GLY A 79 -0.56 -22.53 1.32
CA GLY A 79 -1.34 -21.30 1.19
C GLY A 79 -0.72 -20.27 0.23
N TYR A 80 -1.55 -19.77 -0.67
CA TYR A 80 -1.16 -18.74 -1.65
C TYR A 80 -0.78 -17.42 -0.98
N LEU A 81 -1.45 -17.06 0.12
CA LEU A 81 -1.12 -15.87 0.88
C LEU A 81 0.27 -15.99 1.52
N ARG A 82 0.58 -17.13 2.17
CA ARG A 82 1.89 -17.38 2.77
C ARG A 82 3.00 -17.40 1.73
N ALA A 83 2.76 -18.02 0.57
CA ALA A 83 3.69 -18.04 -0.55
C ALA A 83 4.08 -16.61 -0.98
N LEU A 84 3.11 -15.73 -1.21
CA LEU A 84 3.40 -14.36 -1.59
C LEU A 84 4.10 -13.56 -0.48
N VAL A 85 3.68 -13.72 0.78
CA VAL A 85 4.35 -13.10 1.94
C VAL A 85 5.80 -13.54 2.03
N GLN A 86 6.10 -14.82 1.82
CA GLN A 86 7.46 -15.34 1.82
C GLN A 86 8.30 -14.74 0.69
N ARG A 87 7.73 -14.61 -0.52
CA ARG A 87 8.42 -14.04 -1.68
C ARG A 87 8.80 -12.56 -1.49
N LYS A 88 7.96 -11.76 -0.83
CA LYS A 88 8.22 -10.32 -0.63
C LYS A 88 9.21 -9.98 0.50
N ARG A 89 9.66 -10.95 1.33
CA ARG A 89 10.43 -10.71 2.57
C ARG A 89 11.67 -9.81 2.43
N ASN A 90 12.31 -9.81 1.26
CA ASN A 90 13.52 -9.03 0.98
C ASN A 90 13.28 -7.97 -0.10
N THR A 91 12.07 -7.44 -0.18
CA THR A 91 11.66 -6.42 -1.15
C THR A 91 10.94 -5.27 -0.42
N ASP A 92 10.87 -4.10 -1.04
CA ASP A 92 10.09 -2.97 -0.52
C ASP A 92 8.58 -3.07 -0.85
N ILE A 93 8.14 -4.20 -1.39
CA ILE A 93 6.75 -4.41 -1.82
C ILE A 93 5.83 -4.45 -0.62
N LYS A 94 4.73 -3.71 -0.71
CA LYS A 94 3.65 -3.74 0.28
C LYS A 94 2.59 -4.75 -0.11
N MET A 95 2.17 -5.55 0.86
CA MET A 95 1.12 -6.54 0.70
C MET A 95 -0.09 -6.19 1.54
N LEU A 96 -1.23 -6.02 0.88
CA LEU A 96 -2.49 -5.70 1.51
C LEU A 96 -3.47 -6.84 1.24
N LEU A 97 -4.26 -7.20 2.25
CA LEU A 97 -5.33 -8.18 2.10
C LEU A 97 -6.64 -7.46 1.78
N SER A 98 -7.21 -7.74 0.62
CA SER A 98 -8.47 -7.16 0.21
C SER A 98 -9.65 -7.91 0.83
N ILE A 99 -10.62 -7.18 1.37
CA ILE A 99 -11.84 -7.73 1.97
C ILE A 99 -13.05 -7.26 1.15
N GLY A 100 -13.94 -8.18 0.78
CA GLY A 100 -15.19 -7.85 0.09
C GLY A 100 -15.23 -8.31 -1.37
N GLY A 101 -15.35 -7.36 -2.30
CA GLY A 101 -15.54 -7.64 -3.73
C GLY A 101 -16.97 -8.05 -4.11
N THR A 102 -17.14 -8.51 -5.35
CA THR A 102 -18.41 -9.04 -5.85
C THR A 102 -18.62 -10.46 -5.31
N GLY A 103 -19.72 -10.67 -4.60
CA GLY A 103 -20.14 -12.02 -4.21
C GLY A 103 -20.86 -12.70 -5.38
N ASN A 104 -20.68 -14.02 -5.52
CA ASN A 104 -21.40 -14.86 -6.48
C ASN A 104 -22.58 -15.61 -5.84
N GLY A 105 -22.93 -15.28 -4.59
CA GLY A 105 -24.08 -15.86 -3.88
C GLY A 105 -23.82 -17.21 -3.19
N GLY A 106 -22.63 -17.79 -3.37
CA GLY A 106 -22.15 -18.98 -2.63
C GLY A 106 -21.30 -18.61 -1.41
N ASP A 107 -20.23 -19.37 -1.15
CA ASP A 107 -19.31 -19.15 -0.03
C ASP A 107 -18.55 -17.81 -0.10
N ILE A 108 -18.52 -17.18 -1.29
CA ILE A 108 -17.98 -15.82 -1.46
C ILE A 108 -19.07 -14.81 -1.10
N VAL A 109 -18.98 -14.35 0.14
CA VAL A 109 -19.95 -13.47 0.80
C VAL A 109 -19.94 -12.06 0.19
N GLY A 110 -18.83 -11.63 -0.41
CA GLY A 110 -18.67 -10.34 -1.08
C GLY A 110 -18.94 -9.14 -0.15
N SER A 111 -19.33 -8.01 -0.75
CA SER A 111 -19.52 -6.73 -0.05
C SER A 111 -20.84 -6.58 0.73
N LYS A 112 -21.69 -7.62 0.79
CA LYS A 112 -23.08 -7.49 1.28
C LYS A 112 -23.23 -7.15 2.77
N HIS A 113 -22.21 -7.40 3.58
CA HIS A 113 -22.27 -7.15 5.03
C HIS A 113 -21.66 -5.81 5.49
N PHE A 114 -20.99 -5.06 4.60
CA PHE A 114 -20.32 -3.82 5.01
C PHE A 114 -21.26 -2.83 5.67
N ALA A 115 -22.44 -2.59 5.12
CA ALA A 115 -23.42 -1.68 5.71
C ALA A 115 -23.90 -2.14 7.11
N ALA A 116 -24.05 -3.45 7.30
CA ALA A 116 -24.48 -4.01 8.58
C ALA A 116 -23.37 -3.92 9.65
N VAL A 117 -22.11 -4.11 9.26
CA VAL A 117 -20.95 -3.93 10.14
C VAL A 117 -20.77 -2.45 10.48
N ALA A 118 -20.70 -1.58 9.47
CA ALA A 118 -20.38 -0.16 9.63
C ALA A 118 -21.39 0.61 10.52
N ARG A 119 -22.67 0.20 10.54
CA ARG A 119 -23.70 0.85 11.37
C ARG A 119 -23.67 0.42 12.84
N ASN A 120 -22.86 -0.55 13.22
CA ASN A 120 -22.82 -1.10 14.58
C ASN A 120 -21.39 -1.01 15.14
N LYS A 121 -21.20 -0.18 16.18
CA LYS A 121 -19.90 0.05 16.81
C LYS A 121 -19.23 -1.26 17.27
N THR A 122 -19.96 -2.15 17.92
CA THR A 122 -19.42 -3.44 18.38
C THR A 122 -19.03 -4.35 17.21
N ALA A 123 -19.76 -4.28 16.08
CA ALA A 123 -19.38 -5.02 14.88
C ALA A 123 -18.10 -4.46 14.23
N VAL A 124 -17.95 -3.13 14.20
CA VAL A 124 -16.71 -2.46 13.76
C VAL A 124 -15.52 -2.85 14.64
N GLU A 125 -15.68 -2.84 15.97
CA GLU A 125 -14.62 -3.24 16.91
C GLU A 125 -14.17 -4.68 16.67
N ARG A 126 -15.12 -5.60 16.47
CA ARG A 126 -14.81 -7.00 16.14
C ARG A 126 -14.10 -7.13 14.81
N PHE A 127 -14.57 -6.42 13.78
CA PHE A 127 -13.95 -6.42 12.45
C PHE A 127 -12.50 -5.93 12.51
N ILE A 128 -12.23 -4.84 13.22
CA ILE A 128 -10.87 -4.30 13.41
C ILE A 128 -9.99 -5.30 14.16
N SER A 129 -10.50 -5.91 15.24
CA SER A 129 -9.75 -6.90 16.02
C SER A 129 -9.36 -8.11 15.17
N SER A 130 -10.31 -8.70 14.45
CA SER A 130 -10.05 -9.86 13.59
C SER A 130 -9.15 -9.51 12.40
N ALA A 131 -9.30 -8.32 11.82
CA ALA A 131 -8.39 -7.84 10.77
C ALA A 131 -6.96 -7.72 11.34
N LYS A 132 -6.79 -7.12 12.51
CA LYS A 132 -5.48 -7.05 13.16
C LYS A 132 -4.86 -8.43 13.36
N GLU A 133 -5.62 -9.41 13.84
CA GLU A 133 -5.15 -10.80 14.01
C GLU A 133 -4.66 -11.41 12.68
N LEU A 134 -5.36 -11.17 11.57
CA LEU A 134 -4.92 -11.61 10.24
C LEU A 134 -3.64 -10.91 9.79
N ALA A 135 -3.51 -9.60 10.01
CA ALA A 135 -2.30 -8.87 9.68
C ALA A 135 -1.09 -9.40 10.45
N ASP A 136 -1.25 -9.65 11.75
CA ASP A 136 -0.20 -10.22 12.59
C ASP A 136 0.14 -11.67 12.14
N LYS A 137 -0.88 -12.50 11.86
CA LYS A 137 -0.74 -13.90 11.42
C LYS A 137 0.01 -14.07 10.10
N PHE A 138 -0.24 -13.17 9.14
CA PHE A 138 0.33 -13.26 7.80
C PHE A 138 1.40 -12.21 7.51
N HIS A 139 1.77 -11.36 8.47
CA HIS A 139 2.74 -10.28 8.27
C HIS A 139 2.37 -9.35 7.09
N LEU A 140 1.09 -8.93 7.08
CA LEU A 140 0.54 -8.01 6.08
C LEU A 140 0.97 -6.57 6.38
N ASP A 141 1.11 -5.76 5.33
CA ASP A 141 1.37 -4.32 5.44
C ASP A 141 0.07 -3.50 5.57
N GLY A 142 -1.10 -4.10 5.33
CA GLY A 142 -2.40 -3.43 5.46
C GLY A 142 -3.58 -4.22 4.92
N PHE A 143 -4.69 -3.50 4.75
CA PHE A 143 -5.96 -3.99 4.21
C PHE A 143 -6.45 -3.08 3.09
N ASP A 144 -7.19 -3.67 2.15
CA ASP A 144 -7.91 -2.99 1.06
C ASP A 144 -9.42 -3.29 1.15
#